data_AF-A0A6G7Y6D7-F1
#
_entry.id   AF-A0A6G7Y6D7-F1
#
_cell.length_a   1.000
_cell.length_b   1.000
_cell.length_c   1.000
_cell.angle_alpha   90.00
_cell.angle_beta   90.00
_cell.angle_gamma   90.00
#
_symmetry.space_group_name_H-M   'P 1'
#
loop_
_entity.id
_entity.type
_entity.pdbx_description
1 polymer ?
#
loop_
_entity_poly.entity_id
_entity_poly.type
_entity_poly.pdbx_seq_one_letter_code
_entity_poly.pdbx_strand_id
1 'polypeptide(L)'
;MAEVLVVGTLTEFYAEDLRERDGSTPRLMPAGEPGAGPAPDAAVADQPPEEVVAAVRRWQVGLCTQLGVRLWDEAAGVRGDRLKPGECGVEAVHLLAAYLERPELDPRRRGLPADAPGTRAAAVAVASAYPHRQRFPTLLGGVPVWLPVPGPTVFQLVGPDGRMMRFGSLASLRREVDDLVAAAGLRPDDLADALAHDPPPRDADLDEAGRHGLAAFAEMIGRAEQRRLPLWRAHRTPPPLA
;
A
#
# COMPACT_ATOMS: atom_id res chain seq x y z
N MET A 1 -8.96 0.90 -12.77
CA MET A 1 -9.62 0.58 -11.48
C MET A 1 -8.91 1.44 -10.46
N ALA A 2 -9.62 2.30 -9.74
CA ALA A 2 -8.98 3.20 -8.79
C ALA A 2 -8.61 2.44 -7.51
N GLU A 3 -7.33 2.49 -7.13
CA GLU A 3 -6.88 2.03 -5.81
C GLU A 3 -7.46 2.94 -4.71
N VAL A 4 -7.61 2.38 -3.50
CA VAL A 4 -8.06 3.13 -2.32
C VAL A 4 -7.06 2.90 -1.19
N LEU A 5 -6.64 3.98 -0.53
CA LEU A 5 -5.89 3.91 0.71
C LEU A 5 -6.87 3.78 1.87
N VAL A 6 -6.63 2.81 2.75
CA VAL A 6 -7.53 2.52 3.87
C VAL A 6 -6.74 2.47 5.17
N VAL A 7 -7.21 3.22 6.16
CA VAL A 7 -6.73 3.14 7.55
C VAL A 7 -7.80 2.45 8.38
N GLY A 8 -7.46 1.32 8.98
CA GLY A 8 -8.42 0.52 9.72
C GLY A 8 -7.78 -0.66 10.42
N THR A 9 -8.60 -1.62 10.83
CA THR A 9 -8.13 -2.82 11.53
C THR A 9 -7.64 -3.88 10.55
N LEU A 10 -6.73 -4.77 10.99
CA LEU A 10 -6.38 -5.93 10.16
C LEU A 10 -7.57 -6.87 10.00
N THR A 11 -8.47 -6.91 10.97
CA THR A 11 -9.74 -7.63 10.85
C THR A 11 -10.53 -7.17 9.62
N GLU A 12 -10.67 -5.86 9.41
CA GLU A 12 -11.32 -5.30 8.22
C GLU A 12 -10.56 -5.64 6.94
N PHE A 13 -9.23 -5.50 6.95
CA PHE A 13 -8.39 -5.88 5.82
C PHE A 13 -8.61 -7.33 5.39
N TYR A 14 -8.51 -8.29 6.32
CA TYR A 14 -8.74 -9.70 6.02
C TYR A 14 -10.18 -9.96 5.61
N ALA A 15 -11.18 -9.35 6.27
CA ALA A 15 -12.57 -9.51 5.85
C ALA A 15 -12.85 -8.95 4.43
N GLU A 16 -12.15 -7.91 3.99
CA GLU A 16 -12.24 -7.39 2.61
C GLU A 16 -11.55 -8.33 1.62
N ASP A 17 -10.33 -8.75 1.91
CA ASP A 17 -9.56 -9.66 1.06
C ASP A 17 -10.29 -11.01 0.88
N LEU A 18 -10.96 -11.53 1.92
CA LEU A 18 -11.81 -12.71 1.81
C LEU A 18 -13.00 -12.51 0.86
N ARG A 19 -13.73 -11.39 0.97
CA ARG A 19 -14.87 -11.08 0.08
C ARG A 19 -14.41 -10.95 -1.38
N GLU A 20 -13.24 -10.36 -1.62
CA GLU A 20 -12.68 -10.25 -2.96
C GLU A 20 -12.32 -11.61 -3.56
N ARG A 21 -11.86 -12.56 -2.72
CA ARG A 21 -11.55 -13.95 -3.13
C ARG A 21 -12.81 -14.75 -3.45
N ASP A 22 -13.86 -14.68 -2.63
CA ASP A 22 -15.14 -15.36 -2.89
C ASP A 22 -15.82 -14.88 -4.18
N GLY A 23 -15.62 -13.60 -4.52
CA GLY A 23 -16.10 -13.01 -5.77
C GLY A 23 -15.19 -13.22 -6.99
N SER A 24 -13.95 -13.70 -6.81
CA SER A 24 -12.95 -13.80 -7.89
C SER A 24 -12.62 -15.25 -8.23
N THR A 25 -12.91 -15.63 -9.47
CA THR A 25 -12.36 -16.87 -10.06
C THR A 25 -10.82 -16.81 -9.98
N PRO A 26 -10.12 -17.85 -9.49
CA PRO A 26 -8.68 -17.78 -9.22
C PRO A 26 -7.90 -17.42 -10.50
N ARG A 27 -7.31 -16.22 -10.51
CA ARG A 27 -6.31 -15.83 -11.51
C ARG A 27 -4.98 -16.45 -11.10
N LEU A 28 -4.51 -17.39 -11.92
CA LEU A 28 -3.13 -17.89 -11.89
C LEU A 28 -2.16 -16.71 -11.98
N MET A 29 -1.51 -16.40 -10.86
CA MET A 29 -0.31 -15.57 -10.83
C MET A 29 0.85 -16.38 -11.44
N PRO A 30 1.70 -15.80 -12.31
CA PRO A 30 2.87 -16.50 -12.82
C PRO A 30 3.85 -16.79 -11.68
N ALA A 31 4.21 -18.05 -11.56
CA ALA A 31 5.10 -18.60 -10.55
C ALA A 31 6.52 -18.02 -10.69
N GLY A 32 7.00 -17.36 -9.63
CA GLY A 32 8.39 -16.99 -9.42
C GLY A 32 8.89 -17.57 -8.10
N GLU A 33 9.41 -18.80 -8.20
CA GLU A 33 10.21 -19.60 -7.26
C GLU A 33 9.62 -20.07 -5.89
N PRO A 34 9.56 -21.40 -5.65
CA PRO A 34 9.09 -21.99 -4.40
C PRO A 34 10.23 -22.33 -3.43
N GLY A 35 10.29 -21.65 -2.29
CA GLY A 35 10.86 -22.20 -1.06
C GLY A 35 9.78 -23.04 -0.36
N ALA A 36 9.98 -24.36 -0.31
CA ALA A 36 9.05 -25.30 0.32
C ALA A 36 8.94 -25.09 1.84
N GLY A 37 7.95 -24.29 2.25
CA GLY A 37 7.38 -24.33 3.60
C GLY A 37 6.13 -25.23 3.62
N PRO A 38 5.71 -25.75 4.78
CA PRO A 38 4.48 -26.52 4.90
C PRO A 38 3.30 -25.73 4.35
N ALA A 39 2.38 -26.45 3.68
CA ALA A 39 1.22 -25.87 3.02
C ALA A 39 0.47 -24.91 3.96
N PRO A 40 0.13 -23.69 3.51
CA PRO A 40 -0.66 -22.77 4.32
C PRO A 40 -2.03 -23.39 4.58
N ASP A 41 -2.50 -23.35 5.82
CA ASP A 41 -3.87 -23.72 6.17
C ASP A 41 -4.82 -22.84 5.34
N ALA A 42 -5.48 -23.43 4.34
CA ALA A 42 -6.46 -22.79 3.47
C ALA A 42 -7.73 -22.34 4.21
N ALA A 43 -7.72 -22.34 5.55
CA ALA A 43 -8.91 -22.39 6.37
C ALA A 43 -9.54 -21.02 6.65
N VAL A 44 -8.85 -19.89 6.45
CA VAL A 44 -9.42 -18.58 6.85
C VAL A 44 -10.43 -18.02 5.85
N ALA A 45 -10.46 -18.50 4.60
CA ALA A 45 -11.41 -18.00 3.60
C ALA A 45 -12.87 -18.39 3.86
N ASP A 46 -13.10 -19.55 4.46
CA ASP A 46 -14.45 -20.04 4.82
C ASP A 46 -14.82 -19.79 6.29
N GLN A 47 -14.02 -18.99 7.02
CA GLN A 47 -14.22 -18.79 8.45
C GLN A 47 -15.29 -17.74 8.76
N PRO A 48 -16.17 -17.99 9.74
CA PRO A 48 -17.12 -16.98 10.17
C PRO A 48 -16.38 -15.77 10.78
N PRO A 49 -16.97 -14.55 10.74
CA PRO A 49 -16.27 -13.32 11.10
C PRO A 49 -15.60 -13.33 12.48
N GLU A 50 -16.18 -14.02 13.44
CA GLU A 50 -15.62 -14.22 14.79
C GLU A 50 -14.30 -14.99 14.80
N GLU A 51 -14.13 -15.97 13.89
CA GLU A 51 -12.91 -16.75 13.76
C GLU A 51 -11.78 -15.92 13.14
N VAL A 52 -12.11 -15.06 12.16
CA VAL A 52 -11.17 -14.08 11.59
C VAL A 52 -10.68 -13.11 12.67
N VAL A 53 -11.59 -12.55 13.47
CA VAL A 53 -11.23 -11.66 14.60
C VAL A 53 -10.28 -12.38 15.58
N ALA A 54 -10.60 -13.63 15.94
CA ALA A 54 -9.78 -14.41 16.86
C ALA A 54 -8.40 -14.76 16.27
N ALA A 55 -8.32 -15.09 14.98
CA ALA A 55 -7.07 -15.35 14.28
C ALA A 55 -6.19 -14.08 14.21
N VAL A 56 -6.76 -12.94 13.80
CA VAL A 56 -6.07 -11.66 13.73
C VAL A 56 -5.55 -11.24 15.10
N ARG A 57 -6.36 -11.33 16.15
CA ARG A 57 -5.94 -10.99 17.52
C ARG A 57 -4.80 -11.87 18.01
N ARG A 58 -4.87 -13.19 17.80
CA ARG A 58 -3.78 -14.12 18.19
C ARG A 58 -2.49 -13.79 17.46
N TRP A 59 -2.57 -13.54 16.16
CA TRP A 59 -1.44 -13.14 15.33
C TRP A 59 -0.83 -11.82 15.81
N GLN A 60 -1.66 -10.81 16.07
CA GLN A 60 -1.25 -9.50 16.55
C GLN A 60 -0.52 -9.59 17.89
N VAL A 61 -1.06 -10.36 18.84
CA VAL A 61 -0.41 -10.64 20.13
C VAL A 61 0.96 -11.28 19.94
N GLY A 62 1.06 -12.28 19.07
CA GLY A 62 2.33 -12.93 18.75
C GLY A 62 3.36 -11.96 18.19
N LEU A 63 2.99 -11.18 17.17
CA LEU A 63 3.87 -10.20 16.54
C LEU A 63 4.34 -9.13 17.52
N CYS A 64 3.41 -8.52 18.27
CA CYS A 64 3.75 -7.45 19.20
C CYS A 64 4.61 -7.96 20.37
N THR A 65 4.41 -9.21 20.80
CA THR A 65 5.27 -9.86 21.82
C THR A 65 6.69 -10.06 21.27
N GLN A 66 6.84 -10.55 20.04
CA GLN A 66 8.14 -10.74 19.41
C GLN A 66 8.91 -9.43 19.22
N LEU A 67 8.20 -8.36 18.86
CA LEU A 67 8.80 -7.04 18.66
C LEU A 67 9.01 -6.26 19.98
N GLY A 68 8.41 -6.71 21.09
CA GLY A 68 8.44 -5.98 22.36
C GLY A 68 7.67 -4.65 22.33
N VAL A 69 6.58 -4.59 21.56
CA VAL A 69 5.82 -3.36 21.30
C VAL A 69 4.38 -3.46 21.80
N ARG A 70 3.74 -2.31 21.97
CA ARG A 70 2.32 -2.27 22.35
C ARG A 70 1.43 -2.63 21.17
N LEU A 71 0.38 -3.41 21.45
CA LEU A 71 -0.70 -3.68 20.51
C LEU A 71 -1.34 -2.38 20.01
N TRP A 72 -1.80 -2.40 18.76
CA TRP A 72 -2.79 -1.45 18.27
C TRP A 72 -4.20 -1.95 18.60
N ASP A 73 -5.19 -1.07 18.54
CA ASP A 73 -6.55 -1.41 18.95
C ASP A 73 -7.36 -2.01 17.79
N GLU A 74 -7.43 -3.35 17.72
CA GLU A 74 -8.34 -4.07 16.79
C GLU A 74 -9.81 -4.02 17.22
N ALA A 75 -10.11 -3.55 18.44
CA ALA A 75 -11.48 -3.40 18.94
C ALA A 75 -12.08 -2.02 18.64
N ALA A 76 -11.29 -1.10 18.09
CA ALA A 76 -11.78 0.15 17.55
C ALA A 76 -12.66 -0.17 16.33
N GLY A 77 -13.95 -0.47 16.57
CA GLY A 77 -14.98 -0.81 15.57
C GLY A 77 -15.37 0.35 14.67
N VAL A 78 -14.38 1.10 14.21
CA VAL A 78 -14.50 2.26 13.36
C VAL A 78 -14.31 1.77 11.94
N ARG A 79 -15.36 1.87 11.12
CA ARG A 79 -15.25 1.75 9.67
C ARG A 79 -14.00 2.49 9.22
N GLY A 80 -13.05 1.78 8.63
CA GLY A 80 -11.77 2.36 8.25
C GLY A 80 -11.91 3.66 7.44
N ASP A 81 -11.05 4.64 7.72
CA ASP A 81 -10.98 5.85 6.90
C ASP A 81 -10.52 5.44 5.51
N ARG A 82 -11.17 5.97 4.48
CA ARG A 82 -10.83 5.68 3.08
C ARG A 82 -10.55 6.96 2.34
N LEU A 83 -9.50 6.94 1.54
CA LEU A 83 -9.17 8.05 0.65
C LEU A 83 -8.75 7.49 -0.71
N LYS A 84 -9.27 8.12 -1.77
CA LYS A 84 -8.88 7.80 -3.14
C LYS A 84 -7.72 8.72 -3.52
N PRO A 85 -6.54 8.20 -3.89
CA PRO A 85 -5.43 8.99 -4.42
C PRO A 85 -5.66 9.43 -5.88
N GLY A 86 -6.84 9.20 -6.47
CA GLY A 86 -7.11 9.37 -7.90
C GLY A 86 -6.96 8.08 -8.69
N GLU A 87 -7.27 8.12 -9.98
CA GLU A 87 -7.23 6.92 -10.83
C GLU A 87 -5.83 6.37 -11.05
N CYS A 88 -4.80 7.23 -10.96
CA CYS A 88 -3.41 6.85 -11.17
C CYS A 88 -2.46 7.42 -10.09
N GLY A 89 -2.98 7.92 -8.98
CA GLY A 89 -2.14 8.58 -7.97
C GLY A 89 -1.15 7.64 -7.28
N VAL A 90 -1.51 6.38 -7.05
CA VAL A 90 -0.54 5.41 -6.48
C VAL A 90 0.55 5.08 -7.49
N GLU A 91 0.19 4.84 -8.74
CA GLU A 91 1.13 4.57 -9.82
C GLU A 91 2.06 5.77 -10.05
N ALA A 92 1.56 7.00 -9.95
CA ALA A 92 2.36 8.22 -10.03
C ALA A 92 3.37 8.31 -8.88
N VAL A 93 2.95 8.03 -7.63
CA VAL A 93 3.85 8.01 -6.46
C VAL A 93 4.96 6.96 -6.63
N HIS A 94 4.61 5.75 -7.08
CA HIS A 94 5.61 4.72 -7.37
C HIS A 94 6.57 5.13 -8.48
N LEU A 95 6.07 5.78 -9.54
CA LEU A 95 6.89 6.22 -10.66
C LEU A 95 7.86 7.33 -10.24
N LEU A 96 7.40 8.30 -9.43
CA LEU A 96 8.26 9.32 -8.83
C LEU A 96 9.35 8.68 -7.95
N ALA A 97 8.99 7.70 -7.11
CA ALA A 97 9.96 6.94 -6.32
C ALA A 97 10.98 6.21 -7.21
N ALA A 98 10.54 5.59 -8.29
CA ALA A 98 11.42 4.89 -9.23
C ALA A 98 12.41 5.84 -9.90
N TYR A 99 11.97 7.03 -10.33
CA TYR A 99 12.85 8.05 -10.90
C TYR A 99 13.83 8.63 -9.88
N LEU A 100 13.46 8.77 -8.60
CA LEU A 100 14.41 9.23 -7.58
C LEU A 100 15.42 8.15 -7.17
N GLU A 101 15.03 6.87 -7.22
CA GLU A 101 15.93 5.75 -6.96
C GLU A 101 16.90 5.51 -8.12
N ARG A 102 16.41 5.66 -9.37
CA ARG A 102 17.15 5.45 -10.61
C ARG A 102 16.92 6.62 -11.58
N PRO A 103 17.62 7.75 -11.40
CA PRO A 103 17.35 8.96 -12.18
C PRO A 103 17.56 8.84 -13.68
N GLU A 104 18.37 7.89 -14.14
CA GLU A 104 18.53 7.57 -15.56
C GLU A 104 17.27 6.99 -16.23
N LEU A 105 16.30 6.52 -15.44
CA LEU A 105 15.01 6.05 -15.97
C LEU A 105 14.09 7.22 -16.34
N ASP A 106 14.28 8.40 -15.73
CA ASP A 106 13.43 9.57 -15.97
C ASP A 106 13.63 10.11 -17.40
N PRO A 107 12.61 10.03 -18.29
CA PRO A 107 12.70 10.54 -19.65
C PRO A 107 13.00 12.05 -19.71
N ARG A 108 12.59 12.83 -18.69
CA ARG A 108 12.80 14.28 -18.64
C ARG A 108 14.28 14.65 -18.66
N ARG A 109 15.16 13.79 -18.11
CA ARG A 109 16.63 13.98 -18.17
C ARG A 109 17.20 13.90 -19.58
N ARG A 110 16.46 13.33 -20.52
CA ARG A 110 16.79 13.21 -21.94
C ARG A 110 15.99 14.19 -22.80
N GLY A 111 15.28 15.14 -22.17
CA GLY A 111 14.41 16.10 -22.88
C GLY A 111 13.14 15.48 -23.45
N LEU A 112 12.73 14.30 -22.97
CA LEU A 112 11.50 13.64 -23.36
C LEU A 112 10.37 13.92 -22.36
N PRO A 113 9.10 13.85 -22.76
CA PRO A 113 7.97 13.90 -21.82
C PRO A 113 8.06 12.78 -20.78
N ALA A 114 7.62 13.05 -19.56
CA ALA A 114 7.53 12.03 -18.51
C ALA A 114 6.61 10.87 -18.92
N ASP A 115 6.87 9.68 -18.40
CA ASP A 115 5.95 8.56 -18.61
C ASP A 115 4.62 8.85 -17.90
N ALA A 116 3.51 8.66 -18.61
CA ALA A 116 2.20 8.80 -18.00
C ALA A 116 1.96 7.64 -16.99
N PRO A 117 1.46 7.94 -15.77
CA PRO A 117 1.05 6.93 -14.81
C PRO A 117 0.10 5.88 -15.40
N GLY A 118 0.17 4.64 -14.92
CA GLY A 118 -0.68 3.54 -15.40
C GLY A 118 -0.37 3.02 -16.80
N THR A 119 0.67 3.54 -17.48
CA THR A 119 1.13 3.02 -18.77
C THR A 119 2.14 1.88 -18.61
N ARG A 120 2.39 1.14 -19.71
CA ARG A 120 3.43 0.10 -19.76
C ARG A 120 4.82 0.67 -19.49
N ALA A 121 5.13 1.86 -19.99
CA ALA A 121 6.44 2.49 -19.79
C ALA A 121 6.68 2.79 -18.30
N ALA A 122 5.68 3.39 -17.63
CA ALA A 122 5.70 3.61 -16.19
C ALA A 122 5.92 2.29 -15.41
N ALA A 123 5.18 1.23 -15.77
CA ALA A 123 5.34 -0.08 -15.12
C ALA A 123 6.74 -0.68 -15.31
N VAL A 124 7.34 -0.53 -16.50
CA VAL A 124 8.71 -0.98 -16.77
C VAL A 124 9.73 -0.17 -15.96
N ALA A 125 9.56 1.15 -15.83
CA ALA A 125 10.44 1.99 -15.01
C ALA A 125 10.39 1.56 -13.54
N VAL A 126 9.18 1.38 -12.98
CA VAL A 126 9.00 0.91 -11.59
C VAL A 126 9.62 -0.48 -11.39
N ALA A 127 9.39 -1.42 -12.31
CA ALA A 127 9.97 -2.76 -12.24
C ALA A 127 11.52 -2.73 -12.32
N SER A 128 12.08 -1.82 -13.12
CA SER A 128 13.54 -1.66 -13.26
C SER A 128 14.18 -1.04 -12.01
N ALA A 129 13.47 -0.19 -11.28
CA ALA A 129 13.93 0.37 -10.02
C ALA A 129 13.83 -0.62 -8.84
N TYR A 130 12.96 -1.64 -8.92
CA TYR A 130 12.72 -2.60 -7.84
C TYR A 130 13.99 -3.20 -7.22
N PRO A 131 15.00 -3.70 -7.98
CA PRO A 131 16.21 -4.28 -7.38
C PRO A 131 17.07 -3.26 -6.61
N HIS A 132 16.83 -1.96 -6.82
CA HIS A 132 17.63 -0.85 -6.32
C HIS A 132 16.92 -0.02 -5.24
N ARG A 133 15.78 -0.48 -4.71
CA ARG A 133 14.89 0.21 -3.74
C ARG A 133 15.51 0.53 -2.36
N GLN A 134 16.68 1.16 -2.31
CA GLN A 134 17.37 1.48 -1.06
C GLN A 134 16.72 2.67 -0.35
N ARG A 135 16.29 3.68 -1.12
CA ARG A 135 15.64 4.88 -0.59
C ARG A 135 14.14 4.68 -0.38
N PHE A 136 13.48 3.96 -1.27
CA PHE A 136 12.02 3.71 -1.22
C PHE A 136 11.64 2.23 -1.09
N PRO A 137 12.17 1.52 -0.07
CA PRO A 137 11.95 0.07 0.08
C PRO A 137 10.50 -0.33 0.30
N THR A 138 9.64 0.47 0.95
CA THR A 138 8.24 0.08 1.15
C THR A 138 7.35 0.41 -0.05
N LEU A 139 7.53 1.58 -0.67
CA LEU A 139 6.78 2.01 -1.85
C LEU A 139 7.10 1.12 -3.06
N LEU A 140 8.38 0.90 -3.35
CA LEU A 140 8.79 0.05 -4.47
C LEU A 140 8.77 -1.43 -4.10
N GLY A 141 8.76 -1.79 -2.81
CA GLY A 141 8.84 -3.17 -2.33
C GLY A 141 7.56 -4.00 -2.49
N GLY A 142 6.49 -3.46 -3.09
CA GLY A 142 5.23 -4.17 -3.22
C GLY A 142 4.60 -4.50 -1.86
N VAL A 143 4.70 -3.58 -0.91
CA VAL A 143 4.08 -3.72 0.42
C VAL A 143 2.57 -3.46 0.28
N PRO A 144 1.70 -4.43 0.61
CA PRO A 144 0.25 -4.23 0.62
C PRO A 144 -0.25 -3.56 1.90
N VAL A 145 0.44 -3.80 3.04
CA VAL A 145 0.01 -3.39 4.38
C VAL A 145 1.19 -2.79 5.17
N TRP A 146 0.97 -1.62 5.75
CA TRP A 146 1.89 -0.94 6.65
C TRP A 146 1.34 -0.96 8.08
N LEU A 147 2.17 -1.42 9.01
CA LEU A 147 1.80 -1.62 10.41
C LEU A 147 2.33 -0.49 11.29
N PRO A 148 1.57 -0.09 12.33
CA PRO A 148 1.97 0.94 13.30
C PRO A 148 2.94 0.39 14.36
N VAL A 149 3.98 -0.31 13.91
CA VAL A 149 5.01 -0.93 14.78
C VAL A 149 6.38 -0.31 14.49
N PRO A 150 7.20 -0.07 15.53
CA PRO A 150 8.63 0.13 15.31
C PRO A 150 9.23 -1.20 14.84
N GLY A 151 10.06 -1.17 13.81
CA GLY A 151 10.57 -2.41 13.25
C GLY A 151 11.35 -2.22 11.95
N PRO A 152 11.74 -3.34 11.31
CA PRO A 152 12.36 -3.31 10.01
C PRO A 152 11.44 -2.64 8.99
N THR A 153 12.05 -1.97 8.02
CA THR A 153 11.32 -1.22 7.01
C THR A 153 10.37 -2.09 6.20
N VAL A 154 10.84 -3.27 5.79
CA VAL A 154 10.05 -4.32 5.12
C VAL A 154 10.38 -5.66 5.76
N PHE A 155 9.36 -6.47 6.02
CA PHE A 155 9.52 -7.80 6.59
C PHE A 155 8.46 -8.76 6.04
N GLN A 156 8.71 -10.06 6.16
CA GLN A 156 7.78 -11.10 5.73
C GLN A 156 7.34 -11.91 6.94
N LEU A 157 6.03 -12.14 7.05
CA LEU A 157 5.43 -12.93 8.11
C LEU A 157 4.31 -13.77 7.54
N VAL A 158 4.09 -14.92 8.18
CA VAL A 158 2.86 -15.68 7.99
C VAL A 158 1.72 -14.87 8.61
N GLY A 159 0.72 -14.48 7.81
CA GLY A 159 -0.46 -13.76 8.26
C GLY A 159 -1.43 -14.64 9.06
N PRO A 160 -2.49 -14.07 9.63
CA PRO A 160 -3.61 -14.79 10.24
C PRO A 160 -4.21 -15.87 9.33
N ASP A 161 -4.18 -15.67 8.01
CA ASP A 161 -4.65 -16.62 6.99
C ASP A 161 -3.64 -17.70 6.60
N GLY A 162 -2.54 -17.84 7.35
CA GLY A 162 -1.50 -18.83 7.09
C GLY A 162 -0.61 -18.51 5.89
N ARG A 163 -0.86 -17.41 5.15
CA ARG A 163 -0.06 -17.04 3.97
C ARG A 163 1.13 -16.20 4.35
N MET A 164 2.26 -16.44 3.69
CA MET A 164 3.40 -15.52 3.75
C MET A 164 3.01 -14.19 3.09
N MET A 165 3.06 -13.10 3.85
CA MET A 165 2.79 -11.74 3.40
C MET A 165 3.96 -10.82 3.69
N ARG A 166 4.12 -9.82 2.84
CA ARG A 166 5.06 -8.73 3.05
C ARG A 166 4.36 -7.60 3.81
N PHE A 167 5.02 -7.06 4.81
CA PHE A 167 4.57 -5.93 5.60
C PHE A 167 5.62 -4.84 5.59
N GLY A 168 5.18 -3.59 5.71
CA GLY A 168 6.04 -2.44 5.94
C GLY A 168 5.77 -1.80 7.29
N SER A 169 6.73 -1.05 7.80
CA SER A 169 6.47 -0.17 8.95
C SER A 169 5.85 1.16 8.47
N LEU A 170 4.84 1.67 9.17
CA LEU A 170 4.24 2.98 8.89
C LEU A 170 5.27 4.12 8.95
N ALA A 171 6.20 4.05 9.91
CA ALA A 171 7.27 5.04 10.07
C ALA A 171 8.26 5.08 8.88
N SER A 172 8.49 3.96 8.19
CA SER A 172 9.31 3.97 6.98
C SER A 172 8.54 4.54 5.79
N LEU A 173 7.25 4.19 5.65
CA LEU A 173 6.41 4.80 4.63
C LEU A 173 6.32 6.33 4.79
N ARG A 174 6.16 6.83 6.02
CA ARG A 174 6.19 8.27 6.34
C ARG A 174 7.46 8.94 5.79
N ARG A 175 8.64 8.41 6.14
CA ARG A 175 9.92 8.96 5.67
C ARG A 175 10.04 8.93 4.15
N GLU A 176 9.62 7.82 3.52
CA GLU A 176 9.65 7.68 2.05
C GLU A 176 8.76 8.72 1.35
N VAL A 177 7.57 8.97 1.89
CA VAL A 177 6.64 9.98 1.37
C VAL A 177 7.16 11.40 1.62
N ASP A 178 7.71 11.68 2.80
CA ASP A 178 8.30 12.98 3.11
C ASP A 178 9.49 13.30 2.19
N ASP A 179 10.34 12.30 1.90
CA ASP A 179 11.45 12.41 0.95
C ASP A 179 10.96 12.72 -0.47
N LEU A 180 9.85 12.11 -0.91
CA LEU A 180 9.23 12.38 -2.20
C LEU A 180 8.63 13.79 -2.28
N VAL A 181 7.92 14.21 -1.24
CA VAL A 181 7.34 15.56 -1.12
C VAL A 181 8.45 16.61 -1.20
N ALA A 182 9.54 16.41 -0.44
CA ALA A 182 10.69 17.29 -0.46
C ALA A 182 11.38 17.34 -1.84
N ALA A 183 11.57 16.18 -2.48
CA ALA A 183 12.18 16.11 -3.81
C ALA A 183 11.31 16.73 -4.92
N ALA A 184 9.99 16.71 -4.76
CA ALA A 184 9.05 17.39 -5.65
C ALA A 184 8.93 18.90 -5.38
N GLY A 185 9.58 19.42 -4.33
CA GLY A 185 9.48 20.82 -3.93
C GLY A 185 8.10 21.21 -3.41
N LEU A 186 7.31 20.25 -2.94
CA LEU A 186 5.97 20.46 -2.43
C LEU A 186 6.01 20.86 -0.95
N ARG A 187 5.16 21.82 -0.58
CA ARG A 187 4.96 22.28 0.80
C ARG A 187 3.65 21.71 1.36
N PRO A 188 3.45 21.74 2.68
CA PRO A 188 2.20 21.28 3.29
C PRO A 188 0.94 21.92 2.69
N ASP A 189 0.98 23.22 2.37
CA ASP A 189 -0.15 23.93 1.75
C ASP A 189 -0.46 23.38 0.35
N ASP A 190 0.56 22.96 -0.41
CA ASP A 190 0.38 22.41 -1.76
C ASP A 190 -0.27 21.01 -1.70
N LEU A 191 -0.02 20.24 -0.62
CA LEU A 191 -0.70 18.96 -0.37
C LEU A 191 -2.15 19.17 0.08
N ALA A 192 -2.38 20.14 0.97
CA ALA A 192 -3.72 20.49 1.43
C ALA A 192 -4.60 20.98 0.27
N ASP A 193 -4.05 21.84 -0.60
CA ASP A 193 -4.70 22.31 -1.82
C ASP A 193 -5.04 21.14 -2.76
N ALA A 194 -4.11 20.21 -2.97
CA ALA A 194 -4.36 19.03 -3.82
C ALA A 194 -5.53 18.16 -3.32
N LEU A 195 -5.72 18.02 -2.00
CA LEU A 195 -6.83 17.26 -1.42
C LEU A 195 -8.16 18.03 -1.38
N ALA A 196 -8.12 19.36 -1.50
CA ALA A 196 -9.33 20.18 -1.57
C ALA A 196 -10.03 20.05 -2.94
N HIS A 197 -9.32 19.57 -3.95
CA HIS A 197 -9.81 19.38 -5.31
C HIS A 197 -10.21 17.92 -5.59
N ASP A 198 -11.04 17.74 -6.61
CA ASP A 198 -11.38 16.39 -7.07
C ASP A 198 -10.13 15.62 -7.50
N PRO A 199 -10.08 14.29 -7.27
CA PRO A 199 -8.95 13.49 -7.70
C PRO A 199 -8.72 13.60 -9.21
N PRO A 200 -7.46 13.67 -9.65
CA PRO A 200 -7.14 13.88 -11.06
C PRO A 200 -7.64 12.71 -11.93
N PRO A 201 -8.04 13.01 -13.18
CA PRO A 201 -8.47 11.99 -14.13
C PRO A 201 -7.31 11.08 -14.52
N ARG A 202 -7.62 9.97 -15.20
CA ARG A 202 -6.65 8.94 -15.59
C ARG A 202 -5.52 9.43 -16.51
N ASP A 203 -5.83 10.42 -17.33
CA ASP A 203 -4.93 11.01 -18.32
C ASP A 203 -4.18 12.24 -17.78
N ALA A 204 -4.32 12.55 -16.49
CA ALA A 204 -3.51 13.56 -15.83
C ALA A 204 -2.01 13.24 -15.96
N ASP A 205 -1.20 14.30 -16.06
CA ASP A 205 0.25 14.14 -16.14
C ASP A 205 0.84 13.60 -14.82
N LEU A 206 2.11 13.20 -14.87
CA LEU A 206 2.82 12.64 -13.72
C LEU A 206 2.87 13.60 -12.53
N ASP A 207 2.99 14.90 -12.77
CA ASP A 207 3.21 15.88 -11.70
C ASP A 207 1.88 16.18 -10.99
N GLU A 208 0.77 16.30 -11.72
CA GLU A 208 -0.59 16.44 -11.16
C GLU A 208 -1.03 15.18 -10.41
N ALA A 209 -0.95 14.01 -11.05
CA ALA A 209 -1.31 12.73 -10.42
C ALA A 209 -0.40 12.42 -9.23
N GLY A 210 0.89 12.75 -9.34
CA GLY A 210 1.87 12.58 -8.29
C GLY A 210 1.61 13.47 -7.08
N ARG A 211 1.26 14.75 -7.29
CA ARG A 211 0.92 15.68 -6.20
C ARG A 211 -0.29 15.19 -5.41
N HIS A 212 -1.38 14.84 -6.10
CA HIS A 212 -2.59 14.35 -5.43
C HIS A 212 -2.35 13.00 -4.74
N GLY A 213 -1.60 12.09 -5.39
CA GLY A 213 -1.19 10.81 -4.79
C GLY A 213 -0.38 10.99 -3.51
N LEU A 214 0.65 11.84 -3.53
CA LEU A 214 1.47 12.15 -2.35
C LEU A 214 0.64 12.78 -1.23
N ALA A 215 -0.26 13.70 -1.56
CA ALA A 215 -1.15 14.31 -0.58
C ALA A 215 -2.06 13.26 0.08
N ALA A 216 -2.62 12.34 -0.71
CA ALA A 216 -3.45 11.25 -0.19
C ALA A 216 -2.67 10.28 0.70
N PHE A 217 -1.44 9.93 0.33
CA PHE A 217 -0.56 9.14 1.21
C PHE A 217 -0.24 9.90 2.50
N ALA A 218 0.19 11.16 2.43
CA ALA A 218 0.56 11.95 3.60
C ALA A 218 -0.59 12.07 4.62
N GLU A 219 -1.81 12.32 4.13
CA GLU A 219 -3.04 12.37 4.94
C GLU A 219 -3.35 11.02 5.59
N MET A 220 -3.36 9.93 4.81
CA MET A 220 -3.72 8.61 5.33
C MET A 220 -2.67 8.06 6.30
N ILE A 221 -1.38 8.32 6.06
CA ILE A 221 -0.34 8.01 7.04
C ILE A 221 -0.58 8.81 8.32
N GLY A 222 -0.99 10.08 8.24
CA GLY A 222 -1.27 10.93 9.40
C GLY A 222 -2.40 10.37 10.26
N ARG A 223 -3.50 9.93 9.61
CA ARG A 223 -4.62 9.25 10.28
C ARG A 223 -4.20 7.92 10.92
N ALA A 224 -3.42 7.12 10.19
CA ALA A 224 -2.90 5.85 10.68
C ALA A 224 -2.01 6.03 11.93
N GLU A 225 -1.14 7.04 11.92
CA GLU A 225 -0.26 7.36 13.05
C GLU A 225 -1.07 7.86 14.27
N GLN A 226 -1.98 8.81 14.06
CA GLN A 226 -2.82 9.37 15.13
C GLN A 226 -3.69 8.30 15.80
N ARG A 227 -4.27 7.39 15.01
CA ARG A 227 -5.14 6.31 15.50
C ARG A 227 -4.36 5.07 15.91
N ARG A 228 -3.06 5.03 15.63
CA ARG A 228 -2.18 3.86 15.74
C ARG A 228 -2.78 2.63 15.05
N LEU A 229 -3.28 2.78 13.83
CA LEU A 229 -3.90 1.71 13.05
C LEU A 229 -3.06 1.35 11.82
N PRO A 230 -3.19 0.11 11.31
CA PRO A 230 -2.70 -0.27 9.99
C PRO A 230 -3.20 0.65 8.87
N LEU A 231 -2.38 0.78 7.84
CA LEU A 231 -2.70 1.36 6.54
C LEU A 231 -2.52 0.27 5.48
N TRP A 232 -3.43 0.15 4.52
CA TRP A 232 -3.27 -0.73 3.37
C TRP A 232 -3.82 -0.13 2.09
N ARG A 233 -3.48 -0.77 0.97
CA ARG A 233 -4.08 -0.50 -0.34
C ARG A 233 -5.13 -1.55 -0.65
N ALA A 234 -6.33 -1.10 -0.98
CA ALA A 234 -7.41 -1.96 -1.46
C ALA A 234 -7.57 -1.78 -2.99
N HIS A 235 -7.67 -2.89 -3.71
CA HIS A 235 -8.02 -2.88 -5.13
C HIS A 235 -9.52 -3.06 -5.27
N ARG A 236 -10.29 -2.01 -5.60
CA ARG A 236 -11.72 -2.20 -5.82
C ARG A 236 -11.98 -3.04 -7.06
N THR A 237 -12.37 -4.31 -6.88
CA THR A 237 -13.10 -5.07 -7.90
C THR A 237 -14.43 -4.35 -8.15
N PRO A 238 -14.80 -3.98 -9.39
CA PRO A 238 -16.14 -3.45 -9.66
C PRO A 238 -17.18 -4.51 -9.23
N PRO A 239 -18.35 -4.10 -8.72
CA PRO A 239 -19.44 -5.05 -8.52
C PRO A 239 -19.73 -5.76 -9.85
N PRO A 240 -20.08 -7.06 -9.85
CA PRO A 240 -20.51 -7.74 -11.06
C PRO A 240 -21.63 -6.92 -11.69
N LEU A 241 -21.53 -6.66 -12.99
CA LEU A 241 -22.62 -6.05 -13.75
C LEU A 241 -23.84 -6.95 -13.59
N ALA A 242 -24.88 -6.43 -12.94
CA ALA A 242 -26.18 -7.07 -12.81
C ALA A 242 -26.92 -7.03 -14.15
#